data_AF-A0A6N7KRX8-F1
#
_entry.id   AF-A0A6N7KRX8-F1
#
_cell.length_a   1.000
_cell.length_b   1.000
_cell.length_c   1.000
_cell.angle_alpha   90.00
_cell.angle_beta   90.00
_cell.angle_gamma   90.00
#
_symmetry.space_group_name_H-M   'P 1'
#
loop_
_entity.id
_entity.type
_entity.pdbx_description
1 polymer ?
#
loop_
_entity_poly.entity_id
_entity_poly.type
_entity_poly.pdbx_seq_one_letter_code
_entity_poly.pdbx_strand_id
1 'polypeptide(L)'
;MVTFAQLRQASFDSLDHAGDTWSGVSGHVEQLGSQVRSGVLHPLAGGGPYSSPSAANRPWTGAAANEAVREIELLADELHAFHFEALAISAALHRAKTAFAEAKQNLLRAIGDAEALGATVAEGGAVTLPGLPPEERNDPEAIAYQKRKWDEVQHHVQVMTAAVAAATEADSAMATALRALNPEEVDPATHPDGVQNAKDDVIRAIGMPGDRKDVPGWWAALDPAVRAQLLEMDPNGLVAKGVLDPTYQWRAPNDGAGPYHVREPGADDRKAQLTAYGLVAGGTFSGNEDAARHMLHYLDGSGQPLTVDVDRMMRDDPRFRAHIEGLLSEKESEWRQTALDAYQKAGGSPVAIPVETERNHANDFTFDPEQQSNWFKAIGSQACVVSGVVTVKPGQDGKPVVSTQYQVNVWDRYNWDPGKSTDIAGMNITDADMAKLHQTGLAQEYDVNGRSTPSTWTGSGGSPVQPAGTGERNADRDGTVSDPGRQAR
;
A
#
# COMPACT_ATOMS: atom_id res chain seq x y z
N MET A 1 3.21 5.25 31.35
CA MET A 1 2.73 6.47 30.64
C MET A 1 3.93 7.35 30.37
N VAL A 2 4.11 7.76 29.12
CA VAL A 2 5.22 8.60 28.67
C VAL A 2 4.90 10.06 29.01
N THR A 3 5.88 10.79 29.55
CA THR A 3 5.75 12.22 29.85
C THR A 3 6.28 13.09 28.71
N PHE A 4 5.83 14.36 28.67
CA PHE A 4 6.33 15.36 27.72
C PHE A 4 7.86 15.48 27.74
N ALA A 5 8.45 15.59 28.93
CA ALA A 5 9.90 15.72 29.10
C ALA A 5 10.65 14.46 28.61
N GLN A 6 10.15 13.27 28.94
CA GLN A 6 10.72 12.01 28.46
C GLN A 6 10.71 11.95 26.94
N LEU A 7 9.57 12.21 26.29
CA LEU A 7 9.48 12.16 24.82
C LEU A 7 10.39 13.21 24.15
N ARG A 8 10.42 14.43 24.69
CA ARG A 8 11.25 15.53 24.16
C ARG A 8 12.75 15.20 24.21
N GLN A 9 13.21 14.53 25.27
CA GLN A 9 14.64 14.30 25.51
C GLN A 9 15.12 12.90 25.12
N ALA A 10 14.22 11.94 24.88
CA ALA A 10 14.59 10.55 24.60
C ALA A 10 15.51 10.40 23.38
N SER A 11 16.53 9.55 23.49
CA SER A 11 17.20 8.94 22.34
C SER A 11 16.67 7.52 22.18
N PHE A 12 16.53 7.09 20.92
CA PHE A 12 16.05 5.76 20.57
C PHE A 12 17.15 4.89 19.95
N ASP A 13 18.41 5.34 19.98
CA ASP A 13 19.53 4.65 19.32
C ASP A 13 19.76 3.25 19.93
N SER A 14 19.65 3.12 21.25
CA SER A 14 19.77 1.82 21.92
C SER A 14 18.62 0.87 21.58
N LEU A 15 17.43 1.40 21.34
CA LEU A 15 16.26 0.61 20.93
C LEU A 15 16.44 0.10 19.49
N ASP A 16 16.91 0.97 18.60
CA ASP A 16 17.24 0.63 17.21
C ASP A 16 18.33 -0.44 17.16
N HIS A 17 19.41 -0.24 17.91
CA HIS A 17 20.51 -1.20 17.98
C HIS A 17 20.08 -2.56 18.56
N ALA A 18 19.17 -2.57 19.54
CA ALA A 18 18.61 -3.80 20.07
C ALA A 18 17.76 -4.52 19.01
N GLY A 19 16.93 -3.80 18.26
CA GLY A 19 16.19 -4.33 17.11
C GLY A 19 17.11 -4.95 16.07
N ASP A 20 18.15 -4.22 15.65
CA ASP A 20 19.16 -4.69 14.69
C ASP A 20 19.86 -5.96 15.18
N THR A 21 20.19 -6.02 16.48
CA THR A 21 20.85 -7.17 17.09
C THR A 21 19.96 -8.41 17.04
N TRP A 22 18.67 -8.28 17.39
CA TRP A 22 17.71 -9.38 17.31
C TRP A 22 17.43 -9.81 15.87
N SER A 23 17.38 -8.85 14.94
CA SER A 23 17.31 -9.12 13.50
C SER A 23 18.50 -9.98 13.05
N GLY A 24 19.71 -9.59 13.44
CA GLY A 24 20.93 -10.35 13.15
C GLY A 24 20.93 -11.75 13.78
N VAL A 25 20.45 -11.92 15.01
CA VAL A 25 20.28 -13.25 15.64
C VAL A 25 19.30 -14.10 14.84
N SER A 26 18.13 -13.56 14.51
CA SER A 26 17.09 -14.24 13.72
C SER A 26 17.64 -14.72 12.36
N GLY A 27 18.38 -13.87 11.66
CA GLY A 27 19.00 -14.21 10.37
C GLY A 27 20.04 -15.33 10.45
N HIS A 28 20.91 -15.32 11.47
CA HIS A 28 21.88 -16.41 11.65
C HIS A 28 21.20 -17.74 11.99
N VAL A 29 20.13 -17.72 12.78
CA VAL A 29 19.39 -18.94 13.12
C VAL A 29 18.62 -19.47 11.91
N GLU A 30 18.06 -18.61 11.07
CA GLU A 30 17.45 -19.01 9.80
C GLU A 30 18.44 -19.76 8.92
N GLN A 31 19.65 -19.21 8.76
CA GLN A 31 20.71 -19.82 7.98
C GLN A 31 21.12 -21.19 8.54
N LEU A 32 21.29 -21.28 9.87
CA LEU A 32 21.63 -22.53 10.54
C LEU A 32 20.51 -23.57 10.38
N GLY A 33 19.25 -23.20 10.66
CA GLY A 33 18.08 -24.07 10.50
C GLY A 33 17.92 -24.56 9.06
N SER A 34 18.14 -23.67 8.09
CA SER A 34 18.14 -24.02 6.66
C SER A 34 19.26 -25.00 6.31
N GLN A 35 20.48 -24.82 6.83
CA GLN A 35 21.59 -25.76 6.63
C GLN A 35 21.30 -27.13 7.26
N VAL A 36 20.74 -27.18 8.46
CA VAL A 36 20.33 -28.43 9.12
C VAL A 36 19.26 -29.13 8.28
N ARG A 37 18.21 -28.41 7.86
CA ARG A 37 17.11 -29.00 7.11
C ARG A 37 17.53 -29.48 5.72
N SER A 38 18.19 -28.62 4.94
CA SER A 38 18.57 -28.93 3.55
C SER A 38 19.83 -29.79 3.43
N GLY A 39 20.83 -29.55 4.29
CA GLY A 39 22.14 -30.20 4.20
C GLY A 39 22.24 -31.51 4.98
N VAL A 40 21.44 -31.68 6.03
CA VAL A 40 21.52 -32.87 6.91
C VAL A 40 20.23 -33.67 6.88
N LEU A 41 19.10 -33.07 7.26
CA LEU A 41 17.82 -33.79 7.40
C LEU A 41 17.34 -34.33 6.06
N HIS A 42 17.32 -33.50 5.01
CA HIS A 42 16.78 -33.88 3.72
C HIS A 42 17.53 -35.07 3.09
N PRO A 43 18.87 -35.10 3.03
CA PRO A 43 19.62 -36.28 2.59
C PRO A 43 19.40 -37.52 3.47
N LEU A 44 19.37 -37.35 4.80
CA LEU A 44 19.16 -38.46 5.73
C LEU A 44 17.76 -39.07 5.60
N ALA A 45 16.75 -38.24 5.32
CA ALA A 45 15.37 -38.65 5.13
C ALA A 45 15.07 -39.20 3.73
N GLY A 46 16.09 -39.31 2.85
CA GLY A 46 15.96 -39.88 1.50
C GLY A 46 15.47 -38.88 0.45
N GLY A 47 15.57 -37.58 0.73
CA GLY A 47 15.27 -36.52 -0.22
C GLY A 47 16.47 -36.23 -1.13
N GLY A 48 16.22 -36.18 -2.44
CA GLY A 48 17.21 -35.74 -3.43
C GLY A 48 17.16 -34.22 -3.65
N PRO A 49 18.05 -33.65 -4.48
CA PRO A 49 18.08 -32.21 -4.74
C PRO A 49 16.76 -31.62 -5.28
N TYR A 50 15.85 -32.47 -5.78
CA TYR A 50 14.59 -32.07 -6.44
C TYR A 50 13.37 -32.90 -6.01
N SER A 51 13.45 -33.69 -4.94
CA SER A 51 12.36 -34.57 -4.55
C SER A 51 12.15 -34.57 -3.04
N SER A 52 10.89 -34.51 -2.61
CA SER A 52 10.53 -34.63 -1.21
C SER A 52 11.11 -35.90 -0.55
N PRO A 53 11.37 -35.87 0.76
CA PRO A 53 11.87 -37.03 1.49
C PRO A 53 10.99 -38.25 1.31
N SER A 54 11.61 -39.42 1.18
CA SER A 54 10.92 -40.71 1.10
C SER A 54 11.68 -41.76 1.89
N ALA A 55 10.98 -42.44 2.81
CA ALA A 55 11.54 -43.53 3.60
C ALA A 55 12.14 -44.64 2.73
N ALA A 56 11.61 -44.86 1.53
CA ALA A 56 12.09 -45.86 0.58
C ALA A 56 13.46 -45.51 -0.03
N ASN A 57 13.81 -44.22 -0.04
CA ASN A 57 15.05 -43.70 -0.64
C ASN A 57 16.11 -43.37 0.41
N ARG A 58 15.89 -43.71 1.69
CA ARG A 58 16.83 -43.40 2.76
C ARG A 58 18.15 -44.15 2.56
N PRO A 59 19.30 -43.46 2.57
CA PRO A 59 20.61 -44.11 2.48
C PRO A 59 20.95 -44.88 3.78
N TRP A 60 20.30 -44.54 4.89
CA TRP A 60 20.48 -45.16 6.20
C TRP A 60 19.13 -45.56 6.80
N THR A 61 19.00 -46.81 7.24
CA THR A 61 17.75 -47.39 7.76
C THR A 61 17.96 -48.12 9.08
N GLY A 62 16.88 -48.35 9.83
CA GLY A 62 16.88 -49.01 11.14
C GLY A 62 16.51 -48.06 12.29
N ALA A 63 16.45 -48.59 13.52
CA ALA A 63 15.98 -47.83 14.70
C ALA A 63 16.82 -46.57 14.95
N ALA A 64 18.15 -46.66 14.85
CA ALA A 64 19.04 -45.51 15.02
C ALA A 64 18.83 -44.44 13.93
N ALA A 65 18.57 -44.84 12.68
CA ALA A 65 18.28 -43.91 11.60
C ALA A 65 16.96 -43.17 11.83
N ASN A 66 15.93 -43.88 12.30
CA ASN A 66 14.63 -43.30 12.62
C ASN A 66 14.75 -42.30 13.77
N GLU A 67 15.48 -42.66 14.83
CA GLU A 67 15.73 -41.77 15.96
C GLU A 67 16.52 -40.53 15.53
N ALA A 68 17.60 -40.69 14.74
CA ALA A 68 18.38 -39.56 14.25
C ALA A 68 17.54 -38.61 13.39
N VAL A 69 16.71 -39.12 12.48
CA VAL A 69 15.81 -38.27 11.67
C VAL A 69 14.85 -37.51 12.57
N ARG A 70 14.24 -38.18 13.56
CA ARG A 70 13.32 -37.54 14.51
C ARG A 70 13.99 -36.42 15.30
N GLU A 71 15.15 -36.68 15.90
CA GLU A 71 15.86 -35.70 16.73
C GLU A 71 16.36 -34.51 15.90
N ILE A 72 16.86 -34.74 14.68
CA ILE A 72 17.32 -33.68 13.79
C ILE A 72 16.14 -32.84 13.28
N GLU A 73 15.00 -33.47 12.99
CA GLU A 73 13.77 -32.78 12.60
C GLU A 73 13.27 -31.89 13.74
N LEU A 74 13.22 -32.42 14.96
CA LEU A 74 12.85 -31.65 16.15
C LEU A 74 13.78 -30.43 16.36
N LEU A 75 15.10 -30.62 16.29
CA LEU A 75 16.06 -29.53 16.40
C LEU A 75 15.90 -28.50 15.27
N ALA A 76 15.60 -28.94 14.04
CA ALA A 76 15.36 -28.04 12.92
C ALA A 76 14.08 -27.22 13.12
N ASP A 77 13.05 -27.78 13.76
CA ASP A 77 11.82 -27.07 14.11
C ASP A 77 12.05 -26.10 15.29
N GLU A 78 12.82 -26.49 16.32
CA GLU A 78 13.20 -25.61 17.44
C GLU A 78 13.96 -24.37 16.94
N LEU A 79 14.92 -24.55 16.02
CA LEU A 79 15.63 -23.44 15.39
C LEU A 79 14.68 -22.54 14.59
N HIS A 80 13.68 -23.13 13.92
CA HIS A 80 12.72 -22.37 13.12
C HIS A 80 11.75 -21.58 13.99
N ALA A 81 11.27 -22.15 15.10
CA ALA A 81 10.47 -21.43 16.08
C ALA A 81 11.27 -20.28 16.71
N PHE A 82 12.51 -20.54 17.14
CA PHE A 82 13.38 -19.50 17.70
C PHE A 82 13.68 -18.38 16.70
N HIS A 83 13.85 -18.71 15.42
CA HIS A 83 14.00 -17.70 14.36
C HIS A 83 12.83 -16.70 14.34
N PHE A 84 11.59 -17.19 14.39
CA PHE A 84 10.41 -16.33 14.39
C PHE A 84 10.21 -15.57 15.70
N GLU A 85 10.53 -16.18 16.85
CA GLU A 85 10.53 -15.46 18.14
C GLU A 85 11.51 -14.28 18.12
N ALA A 86 12.74 -14.52 17.67
CA ALA A 86 13.74 -13.46 17.53
C ALA A 86 13.30 -12.37 16.54
N LEU A 87 12.61 -12.76 15.46
CA LEU A 87 12.04 -11.84 14.49
C LEU A 87 10.88 -11.02 15.08
N ALA A 88 10.02 -11.63 15.90
CA ALA A 88 8.92 -10.95 16.58
C ALA A 88 9.44 -9.91 17.58
N ILE A 89 10.50 -10.23 18.32
CA ILE A 89 11.18 -9.27 19.20
C ILE A 89 11.73 -8.10 18.37
N SER A 90 12.48 -8.38 17.31
CA SER A 90 13.01 -7.36 16.40
C SER A 90 11.91 -6.45 15.86
N ALA A 91 10.83 -7.04 15.34
CA ALA A 91 9.68 -6.32 14.80
C ALA A 91 9.01 -5.40 15.84
N ALA A 92 8.83 -5.89 17.07
CA ALA A 92 8.25 -5.09 18.15
C ALA A 92 9.14 -3.88 18.52
N LEU A 93 10.47 -4.07 18.59
CA LEU A 93 11.41 -3.02 18.94
C LEU A 93 11.52 -1.95 17.84
N HIS A 94 11.62 -2.34 16.57
CA HIS A 94 11.66 -1.39 15.46
C HIS A 94 10.35 -0.63 15.30
N ARG A 95 9.20 -1.30 15.46
CA ARG A 95 7.89 -0.63 15.45
C ARG A 95 7.80 0.43 16.55
N ALA A 96 8.25 0.10 17.76
CA ALA A 96 8.28 1.05 18.87
C ALA A 96 9.20 2.24 18.57
N LYS A 97 10.40 1.98 18.03
CA LYS A 97 11.34 3.03 17.63
C LYS A 97 10.72 3.99 16.61
N THR A 98 10.08 3.46 15.56
CA THR A 98 9.42 4.28 14.53
C THR A 98 8.31 5.14 15.14
N ALA A 99 7.42 4.54 15.93
CA ALA A 99 6.31 5.26 16.56
C ALA A 99 6.81 6.34 17.54
N PHE A 100 7.83 6.05 18.35
CA PHE A 100 8.42 7.03 19.27
C PHE A 100 9.15 8.16 18.52
N ALA A 101 9.86 7.85 17.45
CA ALA A 101 10.54 8.84 16.63
C ALA A 101 9.54 9.80 15.95
N GLU A 102 8.45 9.27 15.40
CA GLU A 102 7.39 10.07 14.79
C GLU A 102 6.69 10.95 15.83
N ALA A 103 6.31 10.37 16.98
CA ALA A 103 5.71 11.12 18.09
C ALA A 103 6.64 12.25 18.57
N LYS A 104 7.94 11.98 18.72
CA LYS A 104 8.93 13.00 19.08
C LYS A 104 9.06 14.08 18.01
N GLN A 105 9.08 13.71 16.73
CA GLN A 105 9.16 14.68 15.64
C GLN A 105 7.94 15.61 15.61
N ASN A 106 6.73 15.05 15.77
CA ASN A 106 5.50 15.82 15.84
C ASN A 106 5.47 16.75 17.06
N LEU A 107 5.94 16.27 18.22
CA LEU A 107 6.11 17.08 19.41
C LEU A 107 7.05 18.27 19.16
N LEU A 108 8.25 18.01 18.64
CA LEU A 108 9.26 19.05 18.41
C LEU A 108 8.81 20.07 17.36
N ARG A 109 8.11 19.63 16.31
CA ARG A 109 7.51 20.54 15.31
C ARG A 109 6.48 21.45 15.96
N ALA A 110 5.54 20.90 16.72
CA ALA A 110 4.51 21.69 17.39
C ALA A 110 5.10 22.68 18.40
N ILE A 111 6.18 22.32 19.11
CA ILE A 111 6.93 23.24 19.98
C ILE A 111 7.47 24.41 19.16
N GLY A 112 8.17 24.13 18.06
CA GLY A 112 8.71 25.16 17.18
C GLY A 112 7.64 26.10 16.61
N ASP A 113 6.50 25.54 16.19
CA ASP A 113 5.39 26.34 15.66
C ASP A 113 4.77 27.25 16.73
N ALA A 114 4.56 26.73 17.95
CA ALA A 114 4.08 27.54 19.06
C ALA A 114 5.07 28.65 19.47
N GLU A 115 6.38 28.36 19.46
CA GLU A 115 7.44 29.34 19.73
C GLU A 115 7.52 30.41 18.62
N ALA A 116 7.29 30.03 17.36
CA ALA A 116 7.19 30.98 16.25
C ALA A 116 6.00 31.95 16.39
N LEU A 117 4.92 31.51 17.04
CA LEU A 117 3.79 32.36 17.46
C LEU A 117 4.10 33.17 18.73
N GLY A 118 5.34 33.14 19.24
CA GLY A 118 5.79 33.90 20.40
C GLY A 118 5.35 33.31 21.75
N ALA A 119 4.88 32.07 21.78
CA ALA A 119 4.68 31.35 23.02
C ALA A 119 6.03 30.84 23.58
N THR A 120 6.05 30.51 24.86
CA THR A 120 7.17 29.82 25.52
C THR A 120 6.67 28.46 25.98
N VAL A 121 7.41 27.40 25.64
CA VAL A 121 7.09 26.02 26.03
C VAL A 121 8.08 25.52 27.07
N ALA A 122 7.60 25.34 28.30
CA ALA A 122 8.41 24.84 29.41
C ALA A 122 8.81 23.36 29.21
N GLU A 123 9.79 22.90 29.99
CA GLU A 123 10.27 21.51 29.94
C GLU A 123 9.16 20.48 30.23
N GLY A 124 8.22 20.81 31.11
CA GLY A 124 7.06 19.99 31.43
C GLY A 124 5.89 20.10 30.45
N GLY A 125 6.02 20.86 29.36
CA GLY A 125 4.97 21.06 28.35
C GLY A 125 3.97 22.17 28.65
N ALA A 126 4.17 22.96 29.71
CA ALA A 126 3.35 24.14 29.96
C ALA A 126 3.64 25.23 28.92
N VAL A 127 2.59 25.72 28.26
CA VAL A 127 2.70 26.75 27.21
C VAL A 127 2.16 28.08 27.73
N THR A 128 2.97 29.13 27.62
CA THR A 128 2.59 30.49 28.03
C THR A 128 2.79 31.46 26.88
N LEU A 129 1.81 32.34 26.65
CA LEU A 129 1.91 33.44 25.69
C LEU A 129 2.04 34.76 26.46
N PRO A 130 2.98 35.66 26.12
CA PRO A 130 3.07 36.98 26.74
C PRO A 130 1.75 37.73 26.59
N GLY A 131 1.26 38.32 27.68
CA GLY A 131 0.05 39.14 27.66
C GLY A 131 0.28 40.48 26.96
N LEU A 132 -0.82 41.17 26.61
CA LEU A 132 -0.75 42.49 25.98
C LEU A 132 -0.01 43.50 26.88
N PRO A 133 0.85 44.35 26.28
CA PRO A 133 1.50 45.42 27.02
C PRO A 133 0.45 46.42 27.55
N PRO A 134 0.71 47.11 28.68
CA PRO A 134 -0.29 47.93 29.37
C PRO A 134 -1.04 48.93 28.48
N GLU A 135 -0.34 49.52 27.50
CA GLU A 135 -0.86 50.46 26.51
C GLU A 135 -1.92 49.87 25.56
N GLU A 136 -1.87 48.57 25.26
CA GLU A 136 -2.77 47.91 24.30
C GLU A 136 -3.92 47.14 24.96
N ARG A 137 -3.94 47.06 26.31
CA ARG A 137 -4.93 46.25 27.05
C ARG A 137 -6.39 46.69 26.90
N ASN A 138 -6.61 47.93 26.49
CA ASN A 138 -7.94 48.49 26.25
C ASN A 138 -8.25 48.64 24.76
N ASP A 139 -7.34 48.23 23.86
CA ASP A 139 -7.56 48.25 22.41
C ASP A 139 -8.32 46.99 21.96
N PRO A 140 -9.56 47.12 21.45
CA PRO A 140 -10.35 45.98 20.97
C PRO A 140 -9.67 45.17 19.86
N GLU A 141 -8.89 45.81 18.98
CA GLU A 141 -8.20 45.13 17.88
C GLU A 141 -7.02 44.31 18.39
N ALA A 142 -6.24 44.86 19.33
CA ALA A 142 -5.14 44.16 19.98
C ALA A 142 -5.64 42.96 20.79
N ILE A 143 -6.77 43.10 21.52
CA ILE A 143 -7.42 41.99 22.23
C ILE A 143 -7.87 40.90 21.24
N ALA A 144 -8.51 41.27 20.14
CA ALA A 144 -8.97 40.32 19.14
C ALA A 144 -7.80 39.60 18.44
N TYR A 145 -6.71 40.31 18.13
CA TYR A 145 -5.48 39.72 17.59
C TYR A 145 -4.84 38.74 18.58
N GLN A 146 -4.69 39.13 19.84
CA GLN A 146 -4.12 38.27 20.88
C GLN A 146 -4.95 37.01 21.09
N LYS A 147 -6.29 37.11 21.00
CA LYS A 147 -7.18 35.95 21.07
C LYS A 147 -6.95 34.99 19.90
N ARG A 148 -6.91 35.48 18.66
CA ARG A 148 -6.63 34.63 17.48
C ARG A 148 -5.27 33.93 17.60
N LYS A 149 -4.26 34.68 18.04
CA LYS A 149 -2.91 34.14 18.29
C LYS A 149 -2.93 33.03 19.35
N TRP A 150 -3.70 33.21 20.42
CA TRP A 150 -3.87 32.18 21.44
C TRP A 150 -4.61 30.95 20.89
N ASP A 151 -5.66 31.15 20.09
CA ASP A 151 -6.40 30.05 19.45
C ASP A 151 -5.48 29.21 18.54
N GLU A 152 -4.59 29.86 17.77
CA GLU A 152 -3.55 29.19 16.98
C GLU A 152 -2.54 28.43 17.87
N VAL A 153 -2.05 29.05 18.95
CA VAL A 153 -1.16 28.37 19.92
C VAL A 153 -1.85 27.16 20.55
N GLN A 154 -3.15 27.25 20.85
CA GLN A 154 -3.92 26.13 21.41
C GLN A 154 -4.02 24.95 20.45
N HIS A 155 -4.09 25.19 19.15
CA HIS A 155 -4.00 24.11 18.16
C HIS A 155 -2.68 23.33 18.30
N HIS A 156 -1.55 24.03 18.44
CA HIS A 156 -0.25 23.37 18.65
C HIS A 156 -0.16 22.66 20.00
N VAL A 157 -0.79 23.18 21.07
CA VAL A 157 -0.89 22.48 22.37
C VAL A 157 -1.64 21.14 22.22
N GLN A 158 -2.69 21.09 21.40
CA GLN A 158 -3.40 19.84 21.11
C GLN A 158 -2.50 18.85 20.37
N VAL A 159 -1.72 19.32 19.38
CA VAL A 159 -0.75 18.47 18.67
C VAL A 159 0.34 17.92 19.61
N MET A 160 0.87 18.75 20.52
CA MET A 160 1.83 18.29 21.55
C MET A 160 1.22 17.21 22.44
N THR A 161 -0.03 17.40 22.88
CA THR A 161 -0.75 16.44 23.73
C THR A 161 -0.99 15.12 22.98
N ALA A 162 -1.41 15.21 21.72
CA ALA A 162 -1.62 14.05 20.86
C ALA A 162 -0.31 13.27 20.63
N ALA A 163 0.82 13.96 20.45
CA ALA A 163 2.13 13.32 20.32
C ALA A 163 2.53 12.52 21.58
N VAL A 164 2.31 13.07 22.77
CA VAL A 164 2.58 12.35 24.03
C VAL A 164 1.63 11.15 24.23
N ALA A 165 0.36 11.29 23.82
CA ALA A 165 -0.60 10.20 23.83
C ALA A 165 -0.18 9.07 22.87
N ALA A 166 0.21 9.41 21.63
CA ALA A 166 0.69 8.45 20.65
C ALA A 166 1.93 7.68 21.15
N ALA A 167 2.88 8.36 21.80
CA ALA A 167 4.01 7.70 22.44
C ALA A 167 3.59 6.75 23.57
N THR A 168 2.60 7.13 24.39
CA THR A 168 2.07 6.25 25.45
C THR A 168 1.35 5.02 24.89
N GLU A 169 0.63 5.18 23.78
CA GLU A 169 0.01 4.07 23.07
C GLU A 169 1.05 3.12 22.49
N ALA A 170 2.10 3.66 21.85
CA ALA A 170 3.21 2.87 21.33
C ALA A 170 3.93 2.06 22.43
N ASP A 171 4.19 2.68 23.58
CA ASP A 171 4.76 2.01 24.77
C ASP A 171 3.89 0.83 25.23
N SER A 172 2.57 1.05 25.31
CA SER A 172 1.61 0.03 25.74
C SER A 172 1.47 -1.11 24.73
N ALA A 173 1.47 -0.78 23.44
CA ALA A 173 1.41 -1.75 22.34
C ALA A 173 2.66 -2.63 22.32
N MET A 174 3.86 -2.04 22.46
CA MET A 174 5.11 -2.79 22.56
C MET A 174 5.12 -3.71 23.78
N ALA A 175 4.74 -3.21 24.95
CA ALA A 175 4.68 -4.01 26.17
C ALA A 175 3.66 -5.16 26.07
N THR A 176 2.61 -5.00 25.25
CA THR A 176 1.64 -6.07 24.98
C THR A 176 2.22 -7.11 24.05
N ALA A 177 2.85 -6.68 22.94
CA ALA A 177 3.50 -7.59 22.00
C ALA A 177 4.58 -8.45 22.67
N LEU A 178 5.47 -7.83 23.46
CA LEU A 178 6.56 -8.56 24.15
C LEU A 178 6.05 -9.52 25.24
N ARG A 179 4.91 -9.23 25.88
CA ARG A 179 4.30 -10.13 26.87
C ARG A 179 3.55 -11.30 26.23
N ALA A 180 3.17 -11.18 24.96
CA ALA A 180 2.49 -12.25 24.24
C ALA A 180 3.47 -13.37 23.84
N LEU A 181 4.77 -13.05 23.72
CA LEU A 181 5.82 -14.04 23.46
C LEU A 181 5.93 -15.02 24.63
N ASN A 182 5.60 -16.28 24.37
CA ASN A 182 5.62 -17.35 25.37
C ASN A 182 6.52 -18.51 24.89
N PRO A 183 7.76 -18.63 25.41
CA PRO A 183 8.69 -19.69 25.02
C PRO A 183 8.13 -21.11 25.17
N GLU A 184 7.20 -21.33 26.10
CA GLU A 184 6.56 -22.64 26.28
C GLU A 184 5.62 -22.96 25.11
N GLU A 185 4.85 -21.99 24.60
CA GLU A 185 3.88 -22.22 23.52
C GLU A 185 4.51 -22.41 22.14
N VAL A 186 5.79 -22.07 22.00
CA VAL A 186 6.53 -22.14 20.74
C VAL A 186 7.55 -23.28 20.70
N ASP A 187 7.70 -24.04 21.80
CA ASP A 187 8.57 -25.21 21.87
C ASP A 187 7.99 -26.40 21.09
N PRO A 188 8.55 -26.80 19.93
CA PRO A 188 8.02 -27.89 19.13
C PRO A 188 8.10 -29.27 19.81
N ALA A 189 8.93 -29.41 20.86
CA ALA A 189 9.04 -30.66 21.62
C ALA A 189 7.80 -30.92 22.48
N THR A 190 7.14 -29.86 22.93
CA THR A 190 5.98 -29.91 23.82
C THR A 190 4.68 -29.45 23.14
N HIS A 191 4.80 -28.64 22.08
CA HIS A 191 3.69 -28.08 21.31
C HIS A 191 3.86 -28.32 19.80
N PRO A 192 3.08 -29.23 19.19
CA PRO A 192 3.18 -29.52 17.76
C PRO A 192 2.99 -28.31 16.82
N ASP A 193 2.26 -27.29 17.27
CA ASP A 193 2.00 -26.06 16.53
C ASP A 193 3.01 -24.93 16.86
N GLY A 194 4.07 -25.22 17.60
CA GLY A 194 4.98 -24.20 18.15
C GLY A 194 5.59 -23.27 17.10
N VAL A 195 5.97 -23.81 15.93
CA VAL A 195 6.46 -23.00 14.80
C VAL A 195 5.38 -22.07 14.26
N GLN A 196 4.12 -22.52 14.19
CA GLN A 196 3.02 -21.69 13.73
C GLN A 196 2.68 -20.59 14.74
N ASN A 197 2.67 -20.92 16.04
CA ASN A 197 2.49 -19.94 17.12
C ASN A 197 3.55 -18.83 17.04
N ALA A 198 4.82 -19.18 16.81
CA ALA A 198 5.90 -18.20 16.66
C ALA A 198 5.71 -17.30 15.42
N LYS A 199 5.17 -17.83 14.30
CA LYS A 199 4.80 -16.99 13.13
C LYS A 199 3.66 -16.02 13.46
N ASP A 200 2.66 -16.50 14.18
CA ASP A 200 1.53 -15.68 14.62
C ASP A 200 2.02 -14.55 15.56
N ASP A 201 3.05 -14.81 16.37
CA ASP A 201 3.72 -13.79 17.18
C ASP A 201 4.39 -12.69 16.36
N VAL A 202 5.03 -13.03 15.24
CA VAL A 202 5.55 -12.02 14.30
C VAL A 202 4.40 -11.15 13.76
N ILE A 203 3.28 -11.76 13.36
CA ILE A 203 2.11 -11.05 12.83
C ILE A 203 1.50 -10.12 13.90
N ARG A 204 1.47 -10.54 15.16
CA ARG A 204 1.03 -9.70 16.28
C ARG A 204 1.99 -8.53 16.51
N ALA A 205 3.29 -8.78 16.50
CA ALA A 205 4.32 -7.78 16.80
C ALA A 205 4.32 -6.62 15.78
N ILE A 206 4.22 -6.92 14.50
CA ILE A 206 4.23 -5.93 13.41
C ILE A 206 2.97 -5.03 13.39
N GLY A 207 1.85 -5.49 13.97
CA GLY A 207 0.60 -4.75 14.08
C GLY A 207 0.07 -4.20 12.77
N MET A 208 -0.23 -5.09 11.82
CA MET A 208 -0.80 -4.72 10.52
C MET A 208 -2.11 -3.90 10.67
N PRO A 209 -2.26 -2.78 9.95
CA PRO A 209 -3.50 -2.01 9.92
C PRO A 209 -4.70 -2.84 9.43
N GLY A 210 -5.89 -2.54 9.97
CA GLY A 210 -7.15 -3.10 9.47
C GLY A 210 -7.63 -2.44 8.17
N ASP A 211 -7.35 -1.14 8.02
CA ASP A 211 -7.72 -0.35 6.85
C ASP A 211 -6.68 -0.49 5.73
N ARG A 212 -7.11 -0.97 4.57
CA ARG A 212 -6.25 -1.19 3.39
C ARG A 212 -5.44 0.05 2.97
N LYS A 213 -6.02 1.25 3.10
CA LYS A 213 -5.36 2.52 2.75
C LYS A 213 -4.10 2.80 3.56
N ASP A 214 -3.99 2.23 4.77
CA ASP A 214 -2.88 2.47 5.68
C ASP A 214 -1.78 1.39 5.52
N VAL A 215 -2.08 0.31 4.78
CA VAL A 215 -1.16 -0.81 4.54
C VAL A 215 0.10 -0.39 3.78
N PRO A 216 0.08 0.43 2.71
CA PRO A 216 1.30 0.83 2.01
C PRO A 216 2.30 1.58 2.92
N GLY A 217 1.81 2.52 3.72
CA GLY A 217 2.63 3.28 4.66
C GLY A 217 3.22 2.38 5.76
N TRP A 218 2.39 1.49 6.32
CA TRP A 218 2.85 0.48 7.28
C TRP A 218 3.90 -0.46 6.67
N TRP A 219 3.64 -0.98 5.47
CA TRP A 219 4.53 -1.91 4.78
C TRP A 219 5.90 -1.29 4.49
N ALA A 220 5.91 -0.03 4.04
CA ALA A 220 7.14 0.72 3.79
C ALA A 220 7.98 0.95 5.06
N ALA A 221 7.33 1.07 6.22
CA ALA A 221 7.98 1.31 7.50
C ALA A 221 8.61 0.06 8.15
N LEU A 222 8.22 -1.15 7.72
CA LEU A 222 8.79 -2.40 8.26
C LEU A 222 10.25 -2.57 7.82
N ASP A 223 11.03 -3.34 8.58
CA ASP A 223 12.37 -3.76 8.17
C ASP A 223 12.31 -4.66 6.90
N PRO A 224 13.25 -4.53 5.95
CA PRO A 224 13.25 -5.34 4.73
C PRO A 224 13.27 -6.86 4.95
N ALA A 225 13.96 -7.36 5.99
CA ALA A 225 14.00 -8.78 6.29
C ALA A 225 12.66 -9.27 6.85
N VAL A 226 12.04 -8.48 7.74
CA VAL A 226 10.68 -8.74 8.24
C VAL A 226 9.69 -8.82 7.07
N ARG A 227 9.75 -7.89 6.11
CA ARG A 227 8.91 -7.93 4.92
C ARG A 227 9.09 -9.23 4.11
N ALA A 228 10.33 -9.67 3.91
CA ALA A 228 10.60 -10.90 3.16
C ALA A 228 9.99 -12.13 3.84
N GLN A 229 10.10 -12.20 5.17
CA GLN A 229 9.54 -13.28 5.96
C GLN A 229 8.01 -13.28 5.91
N LEU A 230 7.37 -12.11 6.02
CA LEU A 230 5.91 -11.99 5.90
C LEU A 230 5.41 -12.44 4.53
N LEU A 231 6.08 -12.02 3.45
CA LEU A 231 5.75 -12.47 2.09
C LEU A 231 5.96 -13.97 1.91
N GLU A 232 6.87 -14.58 2.66
CA GLU A 232 7.06 -16.03 2.63
C GLU A 232 5.96 -16.78 3.39
N MET A 233 5.47 -16.23 4.50
CA MET A 233 4.39 -16.81 5.30
C MET A 233 3.04 -16.76 4.58
N ASP A 234 2.66 -15.61 4.01
CA ASP A 234 1.35 -15.39 3.39
C ASP A 234 1.42 -14.42 2.19
N PRO A 235 2.02 -14.83 1.06
CA PRO A 235 2.18 -13.94 -0.09
C PRO A 235 0.84 -13.46 -0.63
N ASN A 236 -0.12 -14.37 -0.80
CA ASN A 236 -1.40 -14.06 -1.42
C ASN A 236 -2.29 -13.23 -0.50
N GLY A 237 -2.32 -13.51 0.80
CA GLY A 237 -3.10 -12.74 1.75
C GLY A 237 -2.56 -11.32 1.94
N LEU A 238 -1.24 -11.12 1.96
CA LEU A 238 -0.64 -9.78 2.03
C LEU A 238 -0.92 -8.96 0.77
N VAL A 239 -0.77 -9.55 -0.42
CA VAL A 239 -1.14 -8.91 -1.69
C VAL A 239 -2.63 -8.55 -1.69
N ALA A 240 -3.49 -9.47 -1.25
CA ALA A 240 -4.92 -9.22 -1.10
C ALA A 240 -5.25 -8.15 -0.06
N LYS A 241 -4.36 -7.86 0.89
CA LYS A 241 -4.48 -6.77 1.87
C LYS A 241 -3.91 -5.43 1.40
N GLY A 242 -3.17 -5.40 0.30
CA GLY A 242 -2.70 -4.16 -0.33
C GLY A 242 -1.25 -3.78 -0.08
N VAL A 243 -0.36 -4.74 0.20
CA VAL A 243 1.09 -4.45 0.29
C VAL A 243 1.72 -3.99 -1.04
N LEU A 244 1.02 -4.18 -2.16
CA LEU A 244 1.39 -3.65 -3.47
C LEU A 244 0.65 -2.36 -3.83
N ASP A 245 -0.29 -1.90 -3.01
CA ASP A 245 -0.97 -0.63 -3.28
C ASP A 245 0.06 0.52 -3.17
N PRO A 246 -0.05 1.55 -4.00
CA PRO A 246 0.90 2.65 -4.05
C PRO A 246 0.80 3.52 -2.79
N THR A 247 1.91 4.15 -2.39
CA THR A 247 1.88 5.15 -1.31
C THR A 247 1.30 6.48 -1.79
N TYR A 248 1.37 6.72 -3.11
CA TYR A 248 0.75 7.86 -3.77
C TYR A 248 -0.76 7.90 -3.55
N GLN A 249 -1.24 9.04 -3.04
CA GLN A 249 -2.65 9.34 -2.87
C GLN A 249 -3.11 10.27 -4.00
N TRP A 250 -3.87 9.73 -4.96
CA TRP A 250 -4.34 10.50 -6.10
C TRP A 250 -5.35 11.58 -5.69
N ARG A 251 -5.25 12.74 -6.34
CA ARG A 251 -6.24 13.81 -6.29
C ARG A 251 -6.52 14.30 -7.70
N ALA A 252 -7.77 14.67 -7.95
CA ALA A 252 -8.17 15.27 -9.20
C ALA A 252 -7.31 16.52 -9.51
N PRO A 253 -6.81 16.67 -10.76
CA PRO A 253 -6.00 17.83 -11.14
C PRO A 253 -6.76 19.16 -11.13
N ASN A 254 -8.09 19.13 -11.24
CA ASN A 254 -8.96 20.30 -11.22
C ASN A 254 -10.33 19.98 -10.58
N ASP A 255 -11.13 21.02 -10.38
CA ASP A 255 -12.46 20.93 -9.76
C ASP A 255 -13.58 20.53 -10.75
N GLY A 256 -13.23 20.19 -12.00
CA GLY A 256 -14.18 19.89 -13.08
C GLY A 256 -15.23 21.00 -13.28
N ALA A 257 -16.50 20.60 -13.35
CA ALA A 257 -17.63 21.52 -13.52
C ALA A 257 -17.98 22.36 -12.26
N GLY A 258 -17.22 22.28 -11.17
CA GLY A 258 -17.46 22.98 -9.91
C GLY A 258 -18.36 22.18 -8.94
N PRO A 259 -18.97 22.81 -7.93
CA PRO A 259 -19.74 22.08 -6.93
C PRO A 259 -21.03 21.44 -7.52
N TYR A 260 -21.37 20.26 -7.00
CA TYR A 260 -22.54 19.49 -7.40
C TYR A 260 -23.85 20.14 -6.96
N HIS A 261 -24.88 20.08 -7.82
CA HIS A 261 -26.26 20.49 -7.51
C HIS A 261 -26.39 21.91 -6.89
N VAL A 262 -25.68 22.88 -7.48
CA VAL A 262 -25.71 24.29 -7.06
C VAL A 262 -26.89 25.08 -7.63
N ARG A 263 -27.61 24.53 -8.62
CA ARG A 263 -28.80 25.17 -9.22
C ARG A 263 -29.85 24.15 -9.61
N GLU A 264 -31.10 24.57 -9.75
CA GLU A 264 -32.19 23.71 -10.21
C GLU A 264 -32.11 23.42 -11.72
N PRO A 265 -32.54 22.23 -12.19
CA PRO A 265 -32.52 21.87 -13.60
C PRO A 265 -33.60 22.59 -14.42
N GLY A 266 -33.19 23.22 -15.53
CA GLY A 266 -34.07 23.78 -16.54
C GLY A 266 -34.57 22.75 -17.57
N ALA A 267 -35.46 23.17 -18.47
CA ALA A 267 -35.98 22.32 -19.54
C ALA A 267 -34.87 21.86 -20.51
N ASP A 268 -33.91 22.74 -20.80
CA ASP A 268 -32.77 22.43 -21.67
C ASP A 268 -31.81 21.43 -21.01
N ASP A 269 -31.58 21.53 -19.70
CA ASP A 269 -30.74 20.58 -18.96
C ASP A 269 -31.40 19.17 -18.98
N ARG A 270 -32.72 19.07 -18.76
CA ARG A 270 -33.45 17.80 -18.86
C ARG A 270 -33.46 17.22 -20.27
N LYS A 271 -33.54 18.09 -21.29
CA LYS A 271 -33.43 17.67 -22.69
C LYS A 271 -32.02 17.13 -22.97
N ALA A 272 -30.97 17.78 -22.47
CA ALA A 272 -29.60 17.30 -22.61
C ALA A 272 -29.41 15.94 -21.93
N GLN A 273 -29.94 15.76 -20.71
CA GLN A 273 -29.93 14.47 -19.99
C GLN A 273 -30.62 13.36 -20.79
N LEU A 274 -31.85 13.61 -21.30
CA LEU A 274 -32.58 12.64 -22.13
C LEU A 274 -31.82 12.32 -23.42
N THR A 275 -31.19 13.32 -24.04
CA THR A 275 -30.37 13.11 -25.24
C THR A 275 -29.16 12.24 -24.92
N ALA A 276 -28.49 12.47 -23.78
CA ALA A 276 -27.35 11.67 -23.34
C ALA A 276 -27.74 10.20 -23.07
N TYR A 277 -28.86 9.94 -22.40
CA TYR A 277 -29.40 8.58 -22.29
C TYR A 277 -29.75 7.97 -23.65
N GLY A 278 -30.32 8.77 -24.56
CA GLY A 278 -30.65 8.36 -25.91
C GLY A 278 -29.44 7.95 -26.74
N LEU A 279 -28.29 8.62 -26.57
CA LEU A 279 -27.02 8.23 -27.20
C LEU A 279 -26.60 6.82 -26.78
N VAL A 280 -26.66 6.52 -25.49
CA VAL A 280 -26.28 5.19 -25.00
C VAL A 280 -27.25 4.12 -25.49
N ALA A 281 -28.57 4.34 -25.36
CA ALA A 281 -29.59 3.39 -25.77
C ALA A 281 -29.66 3.20 -27.30
N GLY A 282 -29.34 4.24 -28.08
CA GLY A 282 -29.43 4.26 -29.54
C GLY A 282 -28.28 3.58 -30.28
N GLY A 283 -27.31 3.00 -29.57
CA GLY A 283 -26.16 2.33 -30.17
C GLY A 283 -25.08 3.28 -30.69
N THR A 284 -25.08 4.56 -30.30
CA THR A 284 -23.99 5.51 -30.61
C THR A 284 -22.64 4.99 -30.12
N PHE A 285 -22.66 4.28 -29.00
CA PHE A 285 -21.49 3.61 -28.43
C PHE A 285 -21.37 2.15 -28.89
N SER A 286 -21.96 1.75 -30.01
CA SER A 286 -21.77 0.41 -30.57
C SER A 286 -20.29 0.19 -30.87
N GLY A 287 -19.70 -0.85 -30.25
CA GLY A 287 -18.25 -1.11 -30.27
C GLY A 287 -17.42 -0.29 -29.26
N ASN A 288 -18.06 0.57 -28.47
CA ASN A 288 -17.44 1.41 -27.42
C ASN A 288 -18.15 1.21 -26.07
N GLU A 289 -18.20 -0.05 -25.60
CA GLU A 289 -19.00 -0.44 -24.43
C GLU A 289 -18.55 0.22 -23.12
N ASP A 290 -17.25 0.48 -22.94
CA ASP A 290 -16.73 1.10 -21.73
C ASP A 290 -17.06 2.61 -21.71
N ALA A 291 -17.06 3.26 -22.87
CA ALA A 291 -17.54 4.63 -22.99
C ALA A 291 -19.04 4.75 -22.67
N ALA A 292 -19.85 3.79 -23.13
CA ALA A 292 -21.26 3.70 -22.76
C ALA A 292 -21.45 3.54 -21.24
N ARG A 293 -20.66 2.64 -20.63
CA ARG A 293 -20.69 2.40 -19.17
C ARG A 293 -20.37 3.68 -18.39
N HIS A 294 -19.33 4.41 -18.79
CA HIS A 294 -18.93 5.65 -18.14
C HIS A 294 -20.00 6.73 -18.29
N MET A 295 -20.56 6.90 -19.48
CA MET A 295 -21.68 7.83 -19.71
C MET A 295 -22.90 7.48 -18.86
N LEU A 296 -23.27 6.20 -18.74
CA LEU A 296 -24.40 5.81 -17.89
C LEU A 296 -24.13 6.05 -16.41
N HIS A 297 -22.91 5.76 -15.94
CA HIS A 297 -22.52 6.01 -14.55
C HIS A 297 -22.55 7.50 -14.21
N TYR A 298 -22.09 8.34 -15.15
CA TYR A 298 -22.22 9.80 -15.03
C TYR A 298 -23.68 10.23 -14.87
N LEU A 299 -24.56 9.74 -15.74
CA LEU A 299 -25.98 10.10 -15.77
C LEU A 299 -26.78 9.54 -14.58
N ASP A 300 -26.33 8.45 -13.96
CA ASP A 300 -26.90 7.93 -12.71
C ASP A 300 -26.77 8.93 -11.55
N GLY A 301 -25.75 9.80 -11.59
CA GLY A 301 -25.62 10.93 -10.68
C GLY A 301 -25.25 10.56 -9.25
N SER A 302 -24.67 9.37 -9.03
CA SER A 302 -24.25 8.91 -7.70
C SER A 302 -22.93 9.53 -7.21
N GLY A 303 -22.08 9.96 -8.14
CA GLY A 303 -20.72 10.45 -7.86
C GLY A 303 -19.76 9.39 -7.29
N GLN A 304 -20.18 8.13 -7.20
CA GLN A 304 -19.36 7.06 -6.66
C GLN A 304 -18.19 6.78 -7.59
N PRO A 305 -16.98 6.43 -7.07
CA PRO A 305 -15.87 6.06 -7.93
C PRO A 305 -16.21 4.86 -8.82
N LEU A 306 -15.75 4.88 -10.08
CA LEU A 306 -15.93 3.79 -11.02
C LEU A 306 -14.62 3.04 -11.22
N THR A 307 -14.63 1.73 -11.00
CA THR A 307 -13.45 0.89 -11.20
C THR A 307 -13.30 0.45 -12.67
N VAL A 308 -12.07 0.38 -13.17
CA VAL A 308 -11.71 -0.09 -14.53
C VAL A 308 -10.80 -1.32 -14.48
N ASP A 309 -10.94 -2.20 -15.48
CA ASP A 309 -10.09 -3.40 -15.65
C ASP A 309 -8.79 -3.02 -16.39
N VAL A 310 -7.72 -2.82 -15.61
CA VAL A 310 -6.40 -2.43 -16.14
C VAL A 310 -5.75 -3.55 -16.95
N ASP A 311 -6.00 -4.82 -16.60
CA ASP A 311 -5.51 -5.94 -17.41
C ASP A 311 -6.15 -5.91 -18.81
N ARG A 312 -7.46 -5.61 -18.89
CA ARG A 312 -8.13 -5.43 -20.17
C ARG A 312 -7.61 -4.21 -20.93
N MET A 313 -7.38 -3.08 -20.27
CA MET A 313 -6.79 -1.90 -20.92
C MET A 313 -5.44 -2.24 -21.59
N MET A 314 -4.58 -3.01 -20.92
CA MET A 314 -3.29 -3.44 -21.48
C MET A 314 -3.42 -4.51 -22.58
N ARG A 315 -4.47 -5.34 -22.57
CA ARG A 315 -4.78 -6.26 -23.68
C ARG A 315 -5.28 -5.51 -24.91
N ASP A 316 -6.20 -4.57 -24.68
CA ASP A 316 -6.91 -3.85 -25.73
C ASP A 316 -5.96 -2.89 -26.45
N ASP A 317 -5.10 -2.14 -25.73
CA ASP A 317 -4.09 -1.23 -26.30
C ASP A 317 -2.64 -1.72 -26.05
N PRO A 318 -1.99 -2.34 -27.06
CA PRO A 318 -0.58 -2.72 -26.98
C PRO A 318 0.39 -1.56 -26.68
N ARG A 319 0.02 -0.31 -26.97
CA ARG A 319 0.86 0.86 -26.66
C ARG A 319 0.78 1.22 -25.20
N PHE A 320 -0.39 1.05 -24.57
CA PHE A 320 -0.50 1.19 -23.13
C PHE A 320 0.35 0.13 -22.43
N ARG A 321 0.28 -1.12 -22.90
CA ARG A 321 1.18 -2.18 -22.40
C ARG A 321 2.66 -1.81 -22.58
N ALA A 322 3.08 -1.34 -23.76
CA ALA A 322 4.46 -0.95 -24.01
C ALA A 322 4.91 0.25 -23.16
N HIS A 323 4.01 1.19 -22.83
CA HIS A 323 4.25 2.28 -21.90
C HIS A 323 4.60 1.75 -20.50
N ILE A 324 3.81 0.81 -19.98
CA ILE A 324 4.10 0.15 -18.69
C ILE A 324 5.43 -0.63 -18.72
N GLU A 325 5.72 -1.33 -19.82
CA GLU A 325 7.02 -1.99 -20.01
C GLU A 325 8.19 -0.99 -19.97
N GLY A 326 8.02 0.20 -20.55
CA GLY A 326 8.98 1.30 -20.48
C GLY A 326 9.24 1.76 -19.06
N LEU A 327 8.18 2.07 -18.31
CA LEU A 327 8.27 2.51 -16.90
C LEU A 327 9.00 1.49 -16.01
N LEU A 328 8.71 0.19 -16.20
CA LEU A 328 9.40 -0.89 -15.50
C LEU A 328 10.89 -0.97 -15.88
N SER A 329 11.19 -0.88 -17.18
CA SER A 329 12.56 -0.98 -17.69
C SER A 329 13.45 0.17 -17.21
N GLU A 330 12.88 1.38 -17.10
CA GLU A 330 13.58 2.55 -16.57
C GLU A 330 14.00 2.38 -15.10
N LYS A 331 13.19 1.66 -14.30
CA LYS A 331 13.42 1.48 -12.86
C LYS A 331 14.09 0.18 -12.47
N GLU A 332 14.12 -0.82 -13.36
CA GLU A 332 14.66 -2.17 -13.07
C GLU A 332 16.03 -2.10 -12.39
N SER A 333 16.99 -1.39 -13.00
CA SER A 333 18.37 -1.35 -12.52
C SER A 333 18.48 -0.71 -11.14
N GLU A 334 17.78 0.40 -10.92
CA GLU A 334 17.74 1.13 -9.66
C GLU A 334 17.16 0.27 -8.53
N TRP A 335 15.98 -0.32 -8.77
CA TRP A 335 15.29 -1.14 -7.78
C TRP A 335 16.06 -2.42 -7.46
N ARG A 336 16.62 -3.07 -8.50
CA ARG A 336 17.44 -4.27 -8.34
C ARG A 336 18.68 -3.98 -7.50
N GLN A 337 19.40 -2.89 -7.79
CA GLN A 337 20.60 -2.54 -7.04
C GLN A 337 20.26 -2.21 -5.58
N THR A 338 19.20 -1.44 -5.35
CA THR A 338 18.73 -1.11 -4.00
C THR A 338 18.43 -2.36 -3.17
N ALA A 339 17.76 -3.35 -3.78
CA ALA A 339 17.43 -4.59 -3.10
C ALA A 339 18.66 -5.48 -2.85
N LEU A 340 19.62 -5.53 -3.78
CA LEU A 340 20.89 -6.24 -3.59
C LEU A 340 21.76 -5.60 -2.49
N ASP A 341 21.80 -4.28 -2.42
CA ASP A 341 22.52 -3.57 -1.35
C ASP A 341 21.89 -3.86 0.03
N ALA A 342 20.55 -3.89 0.11
CA ALA A 342 19.83 -4.26 1.32
C ALA A 342 20.12 -5.72 1.71
N TYR A 343 20.12 -6.64 0.75
CA TYR A 343 20.44 -8.05 0.95
C TYR A 343 21.88 -8.24 1.47
N GLN A 344 22.84 -7.49 0.93
CA GLN A 344 24.23 -7.50 1.40
C GLN A 344 24.35 -6.97 2.83
N LYS A 345 23.65 -5.86 3.15
CA LYS A 345 23.60 -5.31 4.51
C LYS A 345 22.98 -6.28 5.52
N ALA A 346 21.99 -7.06 5.08
CA ALA A 346 21.36 -8.11 5.86
C ALA A 346 22.20 -9.39 5.97
N GLY A 347 23.47 -9.39 5.53
CA GLY A 347 24.35 -10.55 5.65
C GLY A 347 23.94 -11.75 4.78
N GLY A 348 23.16 -11.52 3.72
CA GLY A 348 22.65 -12.57 2.84
C GLY A 348 21.32 -13.19 3.28
N SER A 349 20.64 -12.63 4.29
CA SER A 349 19.26 -13.00 4.61
C SER A 349 18.27 -12.43 3.58
N PRO A 350 17.13 -13.12 3.34
CA PRO A 350 16.08 -12.61 2.44
C PRO A 350 15.64 -11.19 2.79
N VAL A 351 15.45 -10.36 1.76
CA VAL A 351 14.91 -8.99 1.92
C VAL A 351 13.84 -8.70 0.88
N ALA A 352 12.89 -7.84 1.23
CA ALA A 352 11.85 -7.37 0.32
C ALA A 352 11.73 -5.85 0.40
N ILE A 353 11.82 -5.15 -0.72
CA ILE A 353 11.84 -3.69 -0.85
C ILE A 353 10.60 -3.21 -1.61
N PRO A 354 9.66 -2.45 -1.00
CA PRO A 354 8.58 -1.83 -1.74
C PRO A 354 9.14 -0.78 -2.70
N VAL A 355 8.55 -0.73 -3.87
CA VAL A 355 9.00 0.11 -4.97
C VAL A 355 7.80 0.72 -5.66
N GLU A 356 7.95 1.95 -6.14
CA GLU A 356 6.94 2.61 -6.96
C GLU A 356 7.60 3.54 -7.98
N THR A 357 7.00 3.66 -9.15
CA THR A 357 7.36 4.70 -10.13
C THR A 357 6.86 6.04 -9.62
N GLU A 358 7.60 7.10 -9.90
CA GLU A 358 7.16 8.45 -9.57
C GLU A 358 5.82 8.78 -10.24
N ARG A 359 4.94 9.49 -9.52
CA ARG A 359 3.79 10.12 -10.16
C ARG A 359 4.23 11.45 -10.78
N ASN A 360 4.24 11.53 -12.10
CA ASN A 360 4.41 12.77 -12.85
C ASN A 360 3.70 12.71 -14.21
N HIS A 361 3.41 13.85 -14.83
CA HIS A 361 2.67 13.91 -16.10
C HIS A 361 3.36 13.21 -17.27
N ALA A 362 4.68 12.99 -17.20
CA ALA A 362 5.40 12.24 -18.24
C ALA A 362 5.05 10.74 -18.20
N ASN A 363 4.58 10.25 -17.06
CA ASN A 363 4.13 8.87 -16.87
C ASN A 363 2.64 8.70 -17.18
N ASP A 364 1.89 9.76 -17.49
CA ASP A 364 0.49 9.67 -17.91
C ASP A 364 0.39 9.01 -19.29
N PHE A 365 -0.72 8.31 -19.56
CA PHE A 365 -0.96 7.70 -20.85
C PHE A 365 -2.25 8.22 -21.48
N THR A 366 -2.21 8.53 -22.76
CA THR A 366 -3.39 8.94 -23.54
C THR A 366 -3.70 7.90 -24.60
N PHE A 367 -4.92 7.36 -24.57
CA PHE A 367 -5.40 6.48 -25.62
C PHE A 367 -5.53 7.21 -26.96
N ASP A 368 -5.49 6.47 -28.05
CA ASP A 368 -5.64 7.06 -29.39
C ASP A 368 -7.11 7.00 -29.83
N PRO A 369 -7.68 8.13 -30.28
CA PRO A 369 -9.09 8.19 -30.65
C PRO A 369 -9.46 7.29 -31.83
N GLU A 370 -8.51 7.01 -32.74
CA GLU A 370 -8.73 6.20 -33.95
C GLU A 370 -8.54 4.71 -33.66
N GLN A 371 -7.48 4.36 -32.93
CA GLN A 371 -7.12 2.96 -32.67
C GLN A 371 -7.83 2.39 -31.44
N GLN A 372 -8.16 3.24 -30.47
CA GLN A 372 -8.72 2.87 -29.17
C GLN A 372 -9.90 3.76 -28.78
N SER A 373 -10.82 3.97 -29.73
CA SER A 373 -11.97 4.87 -29.57
C SER A 373 -12.79 4.58 -28.30
N ASN A 374 -12.88 3.31 -27.89
CA ASN A 374 -13.58 2.89 -26.68
C ASN A 374 -12.94 3.48 -25.41
N TRP A 375 -11.67 3.17 -25.17
CA TRP A 375 -10.94 3.66 -23.99
C TRP A 375 -10.66 5.17 -24.06
N PHE A 376 -10.47 5.72 -25.26
CA PHE A 376 -10.34 7.17 -25.46
C PHE A 376 -11.61 7.93 -25.04
N LYS A 377 -12.79 7.43 -25.37
CA LYS A 377 -14.06 8.07 -24.98
C LYS A 377 -14.46 7.76 -23.53
N ALA A 378 -13.98 6.65 -22.97
CA ALA A 378 -14.26 6.28 -21.59
C ALA A 378 -13.41 7.07 -20.59
N ILE A 379 -12.12 7.25 -20.89
CA ILE A 379 -11.11 7.82 -19.97
C ILE A 379 -10.26 8.87 -20.69
N GLY A 380 -9.83 8.60 -21.93
CA GLY A 380 -8.99 9.53 -22.67
C GLY A 380 -7.55 9.49 -22.20
N SER A 381 -7.21 10.27 -21.17
CA SER A 381 -5.87 10.30 -20.56
C SER A 381 -5.94 9.90 -19.09
N GLN A 382 -5.02 9.08 -18.63
CA GLN A 382 -4.99 8.62 -17.24
C GLN A 382 -3.64 8.84 -16.58
N ALA A 383 -3.70 9.11 -15.28
CA ALA A 383 -2.55 8.94 -14.41
C ALA A 383 -2.25 7.45 -14.24
N CYS A 384 -0.97 7.06 -14.27
CA CYS A 384 -0.57 5.71 -13.92
C CYS A 384 0.65 5.68 -12.98
N VAL A 385 0.67 4.68 -12.11
CA VAL A 385 1.79 4.35 -11.23
C VAL A 385 1.96 2.84 -11.22
N VAL A 386 3.19 2.37 -11.43
CA VAL A 386 3.56 0.98 -11.18
C VAL A 386 4.10 0.88 -9.77
N SER A 387 3.48 0.05 -8.94
CA SER A 387 3.92 -0.21 -7.56
C SER A 387 4.16 -1.70 -7.36
N GLY A 388 5.05 -2.05 -6.45
CA GLY A 388 5.44 -3.44 -6.26
C GLY A 388 6.40 -3.66 -5.10
N VAL A 389 6.99 -4.85 -5.10
CA VAL A 389 8.01 -5.28 -4.15
C VAL A 389 9.11 -6.05 -4.88
N VAL A 390 10.35 -5.65 -4.69
CA VAL A 390 11.52 -6.40 -5.13
C VAL A 390 12.02 -7.27 -3.99
N THR A 391 12.01 -8.57 -4.20
CA THR A 391 12.48 -9.56 -3.24
C THR A 391 13.82 -10.13 -3.68
N VAL A 392 14.78 -10.23 -2.76
CA VAL A 392 16.05 -10.92 -2.95
C VAL A 392 16.13 -12.07 -1.96
N LYS A 393 16.40 -13.28 -2.46
CA LYS A 393 16.59 -14.50 -1.66
C LYS A 393 17.89 -15.21 -2.05
N PRO A 394 18.52 -15.98 -1.16
CA PRO A 394 19.62 -16.86 -1.54
C PRO A 394 19.10 -17.91 -2.54
N GLY A 395 19.76 -18.02 -3.68
CA GLY A 395 19.58 -19.11 -4.62
C GLY A 395 20.21 -20.40 -4.12
N GLN A 396 19.91 -21.51 -4.80
CA GLN A 396 20.43 -22.83 -4.42
C GLN A 396 21.97 -22.93 -4.47
N ASP A 397 22.61 -22.12 -5.31
CA ASP A 397 24.08 -22.02 -5.41
C ASP A 397 24.67 -20.95 -4.48
N GLY A 398 23.86 -20.39 -3.57
CA GLY A 398 24.23 -19.31 -2.66
C GLY A 398 24.24 -17.93 -3.31
N LYS A 399 23.97 -17.80 -4.62
CA LYS A 399 23.91 -16.49 -5.30
C LYS A 399 22.53 -15.86 -5.15
N PRO A 400 22.43 -14.53 -5.03
CA PRO A 400 21.15 -13.86 -4.87
C PRO A 400 20.26 -14.04 -6.11
N VAL A 401 19.02 -14.43 -5.88
CA VAL A 401 17.93 -14.46 -6.86
C VAL A 401 17.03 -13.26 -6.59
N VAL A 402 16.75 -12.47 -7.62
CA VAL A 402 15.92 -11.26 -7.53
C VAL A 402 14.62 -11.49 -8.29
N SER A 403 13.50 -11.14 -7.66
CA SER A 403 12.17 -11.15 -8.29
C SER A 403 11.40 -9.89 -7.93
N THR A 404 10.70 -9.31 -8.89
CA THR A 404 9.81 -8.16 -8.70
C THR A 404 8.37 -8.60 -8.85
N GLN A 405 7.58 -8.45 -7.80
CA GLN A 405 6.13 -8.57 -7.88
C GLN A 405 5.53 -7.16 -7.96
N TYR A 406 4.68 -6.87 -8.93
CA TYR A 406 4.17 -5.52 -9.16
C TYR A 406 2.72 -5.52 -9.65
N GLN A 407 2.07 -4.36 -9.56
CA GLN A 407 0.77 -4.07 -10.16
C GLN A 407 0.80 -2.67 -10.81
N VAL A 408 -0.08 -2.46 -11.80
CA VAL A 408 -0.30 -1.17 -12.44
C VAL A 408 -1.54 -0.54 -11.83
N ASN A 409 -1.44 0.70 -11.38
CA ASN A 409 -2.56 1.45 -10.81
C ASN A 409 -2.86 2.63 -11.74
N VAL A 410 -4.14 2.86 -12.01
CA VAL A 410 -4.60 3.96 -12.86
C VAL A 410 -5.64 4.79 -12.14
N TRP A 411 -5.63 6.09 -12.43
CA TRP A 411 -6.65 7.01 -11.94
C TRP A 411 -6.95 8.07 -12.99
N ASP A 412 -8.19 8.56 -12.95
CA ASP A 412 -8.62 9.73 -13.70
C ASP A 412 -9.84 10.35 -13.03
N ARG A 413 -10.27 11.53 -13.48
CA ARG A 413 -11.58 12.09 -13.14
C ARG A 413 -12.44 12.15 -14.39
N TYR A 414 -13.60 11.51 -14.37
CA TYR A 414 -14.59 11.67 -15.41
C TYR A 414 -15.31 13.01 -15.21
N ASN A 415 -14.73 14.07 -15.77
CA ASN A 415 -15.23 15.44 -15.69
C ASN A 415 -15.56 16.02 -17.08
N TRP A 416 -16.38 17.06 -17.09
CA TRP A 416 -16.73 17.80 -18.30
C TRP A 416 -16.37 19.26 -18.11
N ASP A 417 -15.14 19.63 -18.52
CA ASP A 417 -14.64 21.01 -18.38
C ASP A 417 -15.35 21.95 -19.38
N PRO A 418 -15.94 23.08 -18.92
CA PRO A 418 -16.49 24.08 -19.82
C PRO A 418 -15.39 24.68 -20.71
N GLY A 419 -15.45 24.45 -22.03
CA GLY A 419 -14.49 24.99 -23.00
C GLY A 419 -13.76 23.94 -23.85
N LYS A 420 -13.93 22.65 -23.54
CA LYS A 420 -13.64 21.54 -24.46
C LYS A 420 -14.91 21.20 -25.26
N SER A 421 -14.77 20.51 -26.39
CA SER A 421 -15.90 20.09 -27.23
C SER A 421 -15.63 18.69 -27.75
N THR A 422 -16.49 17.75 -27.38
CA THR A 422 -16.44 16.39 -27.90
C THR A 422 -17.63 16.15 -28.83
N ASP A 423 -17.38 15.94 -30.14
CA ASP A 423 -18.43 15.53 -31.08
C ASP A 423 -18.82 14.08 -30.81
N ILE A 424 -19.97 13.87 -30.15
CA ILE A 424 -20.51 12.53 -29.92
C ILE A 424 -21.48 12.18 -31.05
N ALA A 425 -20.97 11.48 -32.06
CA ALA A 425 -21.73 10.87 -33.17
C ALA A 425 -22.69 11.81 -33.91
N GLY A 426 -22.24 13.04 -34.19
CA GLY A 426 -23.02 14.02 -34.98
C GLY A 426 -24.22 14.61 -34.26
N MET A 427 -24.41 14.32 -32.96
CA MET A 427 -25.34 15.02 -32.09
C MET A 427 -24.56 16.07 -31.27
N ASN A 428 -25.09 17.30 -31.27
CA ASN A 428 -24.46 18.44 -30.62
C ASN A 428 -24.82 18.44 -29.12
N ILE A 429 -24.21 17.55 -28.34
CA ILE A 429 -24.11 17.70 -26.88
C ILE A 429 -22.73 18.29 -26.62
N THR A 430 -22.69 19.51 -26.08
CA THR A 430 -21.43 20.16 -25.75
C THR A 430 -20.96 19.74 -24.35
N ASP A 431 -19.65 19.79 -24.10
CA ASP A 431 -19.10 19.57 -22.76
C ASP A 431 -19.72 20.55 -21.74
N ALA A 432 -20.09 21.76 -22.18
CA ALA A 432 -20.80 22.73 -21.36
C ALA A 432 -22.22 22.26 -20.99
N ASP A 433 -22.92 21.52 -21.85
CA ASP A 433 -24.23 20.95 -21.52
C ASP A 433 -24.10 19.80 -20.54
N MET A 434 -23.06 18.97 -20.68
CA MET A 434 -22.74 17.93 -19.70
C MET A 434 -22.36 18.54 -18.36
N ALA A 435 -21.45 19.52 -18.32
CA ALA A 435 -21.09 20.25 -17.10
C ALA A 435 -22.31 20.82 -16.34
N LYS A 436 -23.31 21.31 -17.07
CA LYS A 436 -24.57 21.79 -16.48
C LYS A 436 -25.38 20.67 -15.83
N LEU A 437 -25.34 19.43 -16.33
CA LEU A 437 -25.99 18.30 -15.67
C LEU A 437 -25.40 18.07 -14.27
N HIS A 438 -24.09 18.21 -14.12
CA HIS A 438 -23.41 18.20 -12.81
C HIS A 438 -23.93 19.30 -11.88
N GLN A 439 -23.91 20.54 -12.34
CA GLN A 439 -24.33 21.69 -11.55
C GLN A 439 -25.82 21.65 -11.19
N THR A 440 -26.64 20.90 -11.96
CA THR A 440 -28.08 20.79 -11.76
C THR A 440 -28.53 19.56 -10.98
N GLY A 441 -27.60 18.66 -10.63
CA GLY A 441 -27.96 17.41 -9.96
C GLY A 441 -28.57 16.34 -10.88
N LEU A 442 -28.50 16.52 -12.21
CA LEU A 442 -29.03 15.56 -13.19
C LEU A 442 -28.01 14.49 -13.60
N ALA A 443 -26.74 14.71 -13.31
CA ALA A 443 -25.64 13.77 -13.51
C ALA A 443 -24.51 14.18 -12.57
N GLN A 444 -23.52 13.33 -12.28
CA GLN A 444 -22.45 13.68 -11.34
C GLN A 444 -21.09 13.22 -11.85
N GLU A 445 -20.11 14.11 -11.88
CA GLU A 445 -18.70 13.76 -12.11
C GLU A 445 -18.20 12.83 -11.01
N TYR A 446 -17.27 11.95 -11.35
CA TYR A 446 -16.77 10.93 -10.44
C TYR A 446 -15.31 10.60 -10.74
N ASP A 447 -14.66 9.97 -9.77
CA ASP A 447 -13.28 9.52 -9.92
C ASP A 447 -13.25 8.11 -10.52
N VAL A 448 -12.31 7.88 -11.43
CA VAL A 448 -12.02 6.58 -12.02
C VAL A 448 -10.78 6.02 -11.35
N ASN A 449 -10.80 4.74 -10.97
CA ASN A 449 -9.61 4.05 -10.47
C ASN A 449 -9.52 2.63 -11.00
N GLY A 450 -8.34 2.04 -11.00
CA GLY A 450 -8.17 0.63 -11.37
C GLY A 450 -6.81 0.11 -10.97
N ARG A 451 -6.72 -1.21 -10.80
CA ARG A 451 -5.45 -1.91 -10.60
C ARG A 451 -5.39 -3.19 -11.43
N SER A 452 -4.22 -3.51 -11.97
CA SER A 452 -3.98 -4.77 -12.67
C SER A 452 -3.88 -5.93 -11.69
N THR A 453 -3.99 -7.14 -12.21
CA THR A 453 -3.59 -8.34 -11.50
C THR A 453 -2.09 -8.28 -11.20
N PRO A 454 -1.66 -8.61 -9.96
CA PRO A 454 -0.26 -8.67 -9.62
C PRO A 454 0.51 -9.63 -10.52
N SER A 455 1.63 -9.17 -11.07
CA SER A 455 2.53 -9.93 -11.94
C SER A 455 3.88 -10.11 -11.29
N THR A 456 4.55 -11.23 -11.55
CA THR A 456 5.91 -11.51 -11.05
C THR A 456 6.89 -11.57 -12.20
N TRP A 457 8.02 -10.91 -12.04
CA TRP A 457 9.08 -10.87 -13.04
C TRP A 457 10.45 -11.15 -12.42
N THR A 458 11.23 -12.02 -13.06
CA THR A 458 12.52 -12.51 -12.58
C THR A 458 13.71 -12.02 -13.41
N GLY A 459 13.49 -11.08 -14.34
CA GLY A 459 14.56 -10.50 -15.18
C GLY A 459 15.08 -11.41 -16.30
N SER A 460 14.47 -12.58 -16.54
CA SER A 460 14.95 -13.55 -17.53
C SER A 460 14.00 -13.66 -18.74
N GLY A 461 14.35 -12.98 -19.84
CA GLY A 461 13.85 -13.23 -21.21
C GLY A 461 12.32 -13.24 -21.41
N GLY A 462 11.77 -12.13 -21.90
CA GLY A 462 10.34 -11.97 -22.20
C GLY A 462 9.84 -10.57 -21.83
N SER A 463 8.61 -10.22 -22.20
CA SER A 463 7.99 -8.99 -21.69
C SER A 463 7.70 -9.14 -20.20
N PRO A 464 8.05 -8.14 -19.35
CA PRO A 464 7.69 -8.16 -17.94
C PRO A 464 6.18 -8.04 -17.72
N VAL A 465 5.43 -7.54 -18.71
CA VAL A 465 3.98 -7.26 -18.64
C VAL A 465 3.17 -8.32 -19.39
N GLN A 466 2.46 -9.14 -18.62
CA GLN A 466 1.50 -10.11 -19.15
C GLN A 466 0.12 -9.88 -18.52
N PRO A 467 -0.78 -9.16 -19.20
CA PRO A 467 -2.09 -8.86 -18.66
C PRO A 467 -2.92 -10.13 -18.43
N ALA A 468 -3.55 -10.26 -17.27
CA ALA A 468 -4.27 -11.48 -16.89
C ALA A 468 -5.70 -11.55 -17.42
N GLY A 469 -6.12 -12.71 -17.97
CA GLY A 469 -7.50 -12.95 -18.43
C GLY A 469 -7.64 -13.13 -19.95
N THR A 470 -8.81 -13.59 -20.39
CA THR A 470 -9.09 -13.98 -21.80
C THR A 470 -9.70 -12.88 -22.65
N GLY A 471 -9.96 -11.69 -22.08
CA GLY A 471 -10.60 -10.56 -22.78
C GLY A 471 -12.12 -10.48 -22.64
N GLU A 472 -12.76 -11.41 -21.94
CA GLU A 472 -14.16 -11.25 -21.52
C GLU A 472 -14.26 -10.23 -20.38
N ARG A 473 -15.37 -9.46 -20.31
CA ARG A 473 -15.67 -8.58 -19.17
C ARG A 473 -15.64 -9.42 -17.91
N ASN A 474 -14.60 -9.27 -17.08
CA ASN A 474 -14.67 -9.74 -15.71
C ASN A 474 -15.80 -8.96 -15.07
N ALA A 475 -16.93 -9.63 -14.80
CA ALA A 475 -17.97 -9.09 -13.94
C ALA A 475 -17.27 -8.60 -12.68
N ASP A 476 -17.47 -7.31 -12.38
CA ASP A 476 -16.71 -6.55 -11.42
C ASP A 476 -16.38 -7.38 -10.18
N ARG A 477 -15.10 -7.35 -9.79
CA ARG A 477 -14.60 -7.94 -8.54
C ARG A 477 -15.01 -7.06 -7.36
N ASP A 478 -16.31 -6.82 -7.26
CA ASP A 478 -17.15 -6.49 -6.12
C ASP A 478 -18.57 -6.55 -6.69
N GLY A 479 -19.21 -7.70 -6.44
CA GLY A 479 -20.40 -8.12 -7.18
C GLY A 479 -21.53 -7.12 -7.08
N THR A 480 -21.93 -6.56 -8.22
CA THR A 480 -23.29 -6.61 -8.78
C THR A 480 -23.35 -5.73 -10.03
N VAL A 481 -23.47 -6.33 -11.22
CA VAL A 481 -24.25 -5.71 -12.30
C VAL A 481 -25.07 -6.80 -12.99
N SER A 482 -26.38 -6.66 -12.88
CA SER A 482 -27.34 -7.36 -13.72
C SER A 482 -27.31 -6.70 -15.09
N ASP A 483 -26.91 -7.42 -16.13
CA ASP A 483 -26.94 -6.96 -17.52
C ASP A 483 -28.38 -6.64 -17.95
N PRO A 484 -28.76 -5.36 -18.18
CA PRO A 484 -30.11 -5.00 -18.61
C PRO A 484 -30.40 -5.39 -20.07
N GLY A 485 -29.38 -5.76 -20.84
CA GLY A 485 -29.50 -6.15 -22.25
C GLY A 485 -29.94 -7.60 -22.47
N ARG A 486 -29.96 -8.43 -21.42
CA ARG A 486 -30.28 -9.87 -21.57
C ARG A 486 -31.77 -10.21 -21.40
N GLN A 487 -32.63 -9.26 -21.02
CA GLN A 487 -34.06 -9.49 -20.80
C GLN A 487 -35.01 -8.94 -21.88
N ALA A 488 -34.49 -8.61 -23.06
CA ALA A 488 -35.32 -8.29 -24.22
C ALA A 488 -34.94 -9.16 -25.43
N ARG A 489 -35.31 -10.44 -25.38
CA ARG A 489 -35.59 -11.29 -26.54
C ARG A 489 -36.86 -12.09 -26.29
#